data_AF-A0A1P8RTN0-F1
#
_entry.id   AF-A0A1P8RTN0-F1
#
_cell.length_a   1.000
_cell.length_b   1.000
_cell.length_c   1.000
_cell.angle_alpha   90.00
_cell.angle_beta   90.00
_cell.angle_gamma   90.00
#
_symmetry.space_group_name_H-M   'P 1'
#
loop_
_entity.id
_entity.type
_entity.pdbx_description
1 polymer ?
#
loop_
_entity_poly.entity_id
_entity_poly.type
_entity_poly.pdbx_seq_one_letter_code
_entity_poly.pdbx_strand_id
1 'polypeptide(L)'
;MQYGVCNLGIVPIRLEPTDTSEMVTQALYGDFFKVLEQRKKWSRIRFAYDKYEGWIDNKQYVEIEEEQYNQLDNSDVFLSKDLIQYVSDTSNSLYPIPLGSDLNCLSLLNQKFEGNKISGKSKKTNIIETAFLYLNAPYLWGGKSPFGIDCSGFTQMVYKLNGYHLLRDASQQSTQGTALSFIEESEPGDLAFFDNAEGDIIHVGIIMKDNYIIHAHGKVRIDRLDHSGIYNIDKNTHTHRLRVIKKII
;
A
#
# COMPACT_ATOMS: atom_id res chain seq x y z
N MET A 1 13.09 16.11 17.46
CA MET A 1 12.21 15.01 17.03
C MET A 1 13.09 14.05 16.23
N GLN A 2 12.97 12.74 16.40
CA GLN A 2 13.80 11.78 15.66
C GLN A 2 13.09 11.35 14.36
N TYR A 3 13.86 11.05 13.32
CA TYR A 3 13.36 10.66 12.00
C TYR A 3 14.07 9.40 11.53
N GLY A 4 13.42 8.63 10.66
CA GLY A 4 14.02 7.41 10.11
C GLY A 4 13.55 7.10 8.70
N VAL A 5 14.34 6.27 8.01
CA VAL A 5 14.01 5.70 6.71
C VAL A 5 14.24 4.19 6.70
N CYS A 6 13.35 3.47 6.03
CA CYS A 6 13.48 2.04 5.81
C CYS A 6 14.55 1.77 4.74
N ASN A 7 15.70 1.24 5.14
CA ASN A 7 16.79 0.86 4.25
C ASN A 7 16.72 -0.61 3.77
N LEU A 8 15.67 -1.34 4.18
CA LEU A 8 15.45 -2.75 3.85
C LEU A 8 14.25 -2.88 2.89
N GLY A 9 14.17 -4.00 2.15
CA GLY A 9 13.13 -4.21 1.14
C GLY A 9 11.70 -4.17 1.69
N ILE A 10 11.41 -4.97 2.71
CA ILE A 10 10.09 -5.11 3.34
C ILE A 10 10.29 -5.32 4.84
N VAL A 11 9.69 -4.45 5.66
CA VAL A 11 9.77 -4.51 7.13
C VAL A 11 8.36 -4.52 7.73
N PRO A 12 8.02 -5.46 8.62
CA PRO A 12 6.72 -5.49 9.27
C PRO A 12 6.60 -4.35 10.27
N ILE A 13 5.46 -3.66 10.26
CA ILE A 13 5.07 -2.69 11.28
C ILE A 13 4.03 -3.33 12.18
N ARG A 14 4.28 -3.29 13.49
CA ARG A 14 3.52 -4.01 14.50
C ARG A 14 2.55 -3.10 15.25
N LEU A 15 1.45 -3.67 15.73
CA LEU A 15 0.50 -2.96 16.60
C LEU A 15 1.13 -2.61 17.95
N GLU A 16 1.92 -3.53 18.50
CA GLU A 16 2.61 -3.41 19.78
C GLU A 16 4.12 -3.70 19.62
N PRO A 17 4.98 -3.22 20.54
CA PRO A 17 6.44 -3.40 20.45
C PRO A 17 6.90 -4.81 20.85
N THR A 18 6.41 -5.82 20.15
CA THR A 18 6.75 -7.24 20.35
C THR A 18 6.78 -7.98 19.02
N ASP A 19 7.67 -8.96 18.88
CA ASP A 19 7.82 -9.75 17.64
C ASP A 19 6.54 -10.56 17.30
N THR A 20 5.79 -10.95 18.33
CA THR A 20 4.55 -11.73 18.22
C THR A 20 3.31 -10.88 17.99
N SER A 21 3.43 -9.56 18.03
CA SER A 21 2.31 -8.65 17.80
C SER A 21 1.82 -8.72 16.35
N GLU A 22 0.55 -8.40 16.15
CA GLU A 22 -0.06 -8.30 14.83
C GLU A 22 0.71 -7.33 13.93
N MET A 23 0.90 -7.72 12.66
CA MET A 23 1.40 -6.81 11.64
C MET A 23 0.23 -5.97 11.12
N VAL A 24 0.31 -4.66 11.28
CA VAL A 24 -0.74 -3.70 10.89
C VAL A 24 -0.45 -3.06 9.54
N THR A 25 0.83 -2.95 9.17
CA THR A 25 1.25 -2.50 7.84
C THR A 25 2.68 -2.98 7.56
N GLN A 26 3.25 -2.58 6.42
CA GLN A 26 4.67 -2.76 6.09
C GLN A 26 5.34 -1.40 5.89
N ALA A 27 6.63 -1.29 6.16
CA ALA A 27 7.50 -0.29 5.53
C ALA A 27 8.18 -0.95 4.33
N LEU A 28 8.11 -0.32 3.16
CA LEU A 28 8.90 -0.72 2.00
C LEU A 28 10.21 0.07 1.97
N TYR A 29 11.18 -0.39 1.18
CA TYR A 29 12.42 0.36 0.97
C TYR A 29 12.12 1.81 0.61
N GLY A 30 12.81 2.72 1.29
CA GLY A 30 12.68 4.17 1.15
C GLY A 30 11.48 4.80 1.83
N ASP A 31 10.52 4.04 2.36
CA ASP A 31 9.46 4.62 3.20
C ASP A 31 10.13 5.31 4.41
N PHE A 32 9.79 6.59 4.63
CA PHE A 32 10.36 7.42 5.69
C PHE A 32 9.27 7.91 6.66
N PHE A 33 9.68 8.21 7.88
CA PHE A 33 8.76 8.40 9.00
C PHE A 33 9.36 9.25 10.12
N LYS A 34 8.47 9.79 10.96
CA LYS A 34 8.82 10.41 12.25
C LYS A 34 8.82 9.35 13.34
N VAL A 35 9.78 9.39 14.25
CA VAL A 35 9.80 8.58 15.46
C VAL A 35 9.09 9.36 16.57
N LEU A 36 7.98 8.80 17.06
CA LEU A 36 7.13 9.39 18.09
C LEU A 36 7.56 8.99 19.50
N GLU A 37 7.99 7.74 19.66
CA GLU A 37 8.46 7.17 20.92
C GLU A 37 9.57 6.15 20.60
N GLN A 38 10.69 6.19 21.32
CA GLN A 38 11.77 5.21 21.15
C GLN A 38 11.96 4.42 22.45
N ARG A 39 11.90 3.09 22.35
CA ARG A 39 12.24 2.12 23.40
C ARG A 39 13.52 1.40 23.02
N LYS A 40 14.05 0.59 23.95
CA LYS A 40 15.32 -0.13 23.78
C LYS A 40 15.44 -0.94 22.47
N LYS A 41 14.36 -1.60 22.05
CA LYS A 41 14.34 -2.46 20.85
C LYS A 41 13.37 -1.99 19.77
N TRP A 42 12.46 -1.08 20.10
CA TRP A 42 11.31 -0.74 19.27
C TRP A 42 11.08 0.76 19.25
N SER A 43 10.67 1.27 18.11
CA SER A 43 10.28 2.67 17.92
C SER A 43 8.84 2.72 17.43
N ARG A 44 8.02 3.55 18.07
CA ARG A 44 6.70 3.92 17.53
C ARG A 44 6.91 5.01 16.51
N ILE A 45 6.47 4.78 15.28
CA ILE A 45 6.69 5.64 14.13
C ILE A 45 5.37 6.15 13.56
N ARG A 46 5.46 7.23 12.78
CA ARG A 46 4.38 7.74 11.92
C ARG A 46 4.90 7.97 10.52
N PHE A 47 4.35 7.27 9.54
CA PHE A 47 4.74 7.41 8.14
C PHE A 47 4.52 8.81 7.59
N ALA A 48 5.42 9.27 6.73
CA ALA A 48 5.25 10.53 6.02
C ALA A 48 4.09 10.46 5.01
N TYR A 49 3.93 9.33 4.32
CA TYR A 49 2.99 9.14 3.23
C TYR A 49 1.52 9.25 3.67
N ASP A 50 1.05 8.35 4.55
CA ASP A 50 -0.37 8.19 4.93
C ASP A 50 -0.66 8.54 6.40
N LYS A 51 0.37 8.99 7.13
CA LYS A 51 0.32 9.28 8.57
C LYS A 51 -0.04 8.08 9.44
N TYR A 52 0.06 6.85 8.90
CA TYR A 52 -0.19 5.64 9.66
C TYR A 52 0.86 5.42 10.73
N GLU A 53 0.46 4.84 11.87
CA GLU A 53 1.34 4.61 13.02
C GLU A 53 1.50 3.13 13.33
N GLY A 54 2.63 2.79 13.94
CA GLY A 54 2.88 1.47 14.49
C GLY A 54 4.31 1.34 15.00
N TRP A 55 4.71 0.12 15.32
CA TRP A 55 6.00 -0.18 15.92
C TRP A 55 6.94 -0.88 14.94
N ILE A 56 8.17 -0.39 14.86
CA ILE A 56 9.26 -0.97 14.06
C ILE A 56 10.41 -1.40 14.99
N ASP A 57 11.08 -2.51 14.68
CA ASP A 57 12.30 -2.91 15.38
C ASP A 57 13.45 -1.95 15.01
N ASN A 58 14.16 -1.45 16.01
CA ASN A 58 15.26 -0.49 15.84
C ASN A 58 16.42 -0.99 14.97
N LYS A 59 16.53 -2.30 14.74
CA LYS A 59 17.53 -2.88 13.82
C LYS A 59 17.14 -2.79 12.35
N GLN A 60 15.91 -2.37 12.03
CA GLN A 60 15.34 -2.48 10.68
C GLN A 60 15.15 -1.14 9.96
N TYR A 61 15.69 -0.06 10.51
CA TYR A 61 15.71 1.25 9.87
C TYR A 61 17.00 2.00 10.20
N VAL A 62 17.28 3.06 9.46
CA VAL A 62 18.37 4.00 9.79
C VAL A 62 17.78 5.34 10.20
N GLU A 63 18.37 5.93 11.24
CA GLU A 63 18.03 7.29 11.66
C GLU A 63 18.54 8.29 10.64
N ILE A 64 17.75 9.36 10.42
CA ILE A 64 18.08 10.45 9.51
C ILE A 64 17.87 11.78 10.22
N GLU A 65 18.59 12.80 9.76
CA GLU A 65 18.45 14.16 10.26
C GLU A 65 17.13 14.79 9.81
N GLU A 66 16.67 15.80 10.54
CA GLU A 66 15.45 16.54 10.21
C GLU A 66 15.51 17.20 8.82
N GLU A 67 16.68 17.73 8.45
CA GLU A 67 16.89 18.32 7.13
C GLU A 67 16.69 17.29 6.01
N GLN A 68 17.22 16.08 6.20
CA GLN A 68 17.08 14.97 5.25
C GLN A 68 15.62 14.53 5.14
N TYR A 69 14.92 14.40 6.26
CA TYR A 69 13.47 14.11 6.27
C TYR A 69 12.70 15.17 5.47
N ASN A 70 12.97 16.45 5.71
CA ASN A 70 12.28 17.54 5.02
C ASN A 70 12.62 17.58 3.52
N GLN A 71 13.85 17.23 3.12
CA GLN A 71 14.21 17.09 1.70
C GLN A 71 13.42 15.96 1.03
N LEU A 72 13.28 14.81 1.69
CA LEU A 72 12.47 13.69 1.19
C LEU A 72 10.99 14.06 1.08
N ASP A 73 10.42 14.68 2.12
CA ASP A 73 8.99 15.05 2.19
C ASP A 73 8.60 16.09 1.12
N ASN A 74 9.54 16.94 0.69
CA ASN A 74 9.32 17.94 -0.35
C ASN A 74 9.76 17.49 -1.75
N SER A 75 10.30 16.28 -1.89
CA SER A 75 10.77 15.77 -3.19
C SER A 75 9.64 15.14 -4.00
N ASP A 76 9.79 15.15 -5.33
CA ASP A 76 8.92 14.37 -6.21
C ASP A 76 9.08 12.88 -5.88
N VAL A 77 7.98 12.13 -5.88
CA VAL A 77 7.99 10.70 -5.58
C VAL A 77 8.52 9.91 -6.79
N PHE A 78 9.61 9.16 -6.59
CA PHE A 78 10.13 8.21 -7.57
C PHE A 78 10.06 6.79 -7.00
N LEU A 79 9.29 5.91 -7.64
CA LEU A 79 9.07 4.55 -7.18
C LEU A 79 9.71 3.53 -8.13
N SER A 80 10.13 2.39 -7.58
CA SER A 80 10.45 1.20 -8.37
C SER A 80 9.20 0.69 -9.08
N LYS A 81 9.29 0.44 -10.39
CA LYS A 81 8.20 -0.08 -11.24
C LYS A 81 8.25 -1.60 -11.44
N ASP A 82 9.41 -2.22 -11.20
CA ASP A 82 9.59 -3.66 -11.38
C ASP A 82 9.03 -4.44 -10.17
N LEU A 83 8.48 -5.63 -10.38
CA LEU A 83 7.94 -6.49 -9.30
C LEU A 83 8.99 -6.75 -8.21
N ILE A 84 10.22 -7.00 -8.64
CA ILE A 84 11.41 -7.21 -7.81
C ILE A 84 12.57 -6.55 -8.55
N GLN A 85 13.36 -5.77 -7.83
CA GLN A 85 14.61 -5.21 -8.32
C GLN A 85 15.63 -5.13 -7.19
N TYR A 86 16.84 -4.69 -7.47
CA TYR A 86 17.89 -4.52 -6.47
C TYR A 86 18.39 -3.07 -6.43
N VAL A 87 18.82 -2.65 -5.25
CA VAL A 87 19.73 -1.51 -5.08
C VAL A 87 21.12 -2.06 -4.73
N SER A 88 22.16 -1.37 -5.19
CA SER A 88 23.55 -1.75 -4.92
C SER A 88 24.27 -0.66 -4.13
N ASP A 89 25.03 -1.04 -3.10
CA ASP A 89 25.91 -0.10 -2.38
C ASP A 89 27.29 0.03 -3.04
N THR A 90 28.18 0.83 -2.42
CA THR A 90 29.56 1.06 -2.90
C THR A 90 30.46 -0.18 -2.86
N SER A 91 30.07 -1.21 -2.11
CA SER A 91 30.75 -2.51 -2.05
C SER A 91 30.21 -3.52 -3.07
N ASN A 92 29.25 -3.10 -3.92
CA ASN A 92 28.47 -3.95 -4.82
C ASN A 92 27.61 -5.00 -4.10
N SER A 93 27.27 -4.80 -2.81
CA SER A 93 26.28 -5.63 -2.15
C SER A 93 24.89 -5.29 -2.65
N LEU A 94 24.07 -6.30 -2.91
CA LEU A 94 22.74 -6.17 -3.51
C LEU A 94 21.65 -6.32 -2.44
N TYR A 95 20.70 -5.40 -2.43
CA TYR A 95 19.55 -5.40 -1.53
C TYR A 95 18.27 -5.49 -2.37
N PRO A 96 17.45 -6.56 -2.22
CA PRO A 96 16.22 -6.70 -2.97
C PRO A 96 15.16 -5.70 -2.49
N ILE A 97 14.50 -5.04 -3.44
CA ILE A 97 13.44 -4.08 -3.20
C ILE A 97 12.21 -4.43 -4.06
N PRO A 98 10.99 -4.40 -3.49
CA PRO A 98 9.77 -4.71 -4.24
C PRO A 98 9.27 -3.52 -5.08
N LEU A 99 8.27 -3.81 -5.92
CA LEU A 99 7.42 -2.81 -6.56
C LEU A 99 6.92 -1.76 -5.56
N GLY A 100 6.99 -0.48 -5.95
CA GLY A 100 6.49 0.63 -5.14
C GLY A 100 7.41 1.09 -4.01
N SER A 101 8.63 0.55 -3.94
CA SER A 101 9.71 1.08 -3.10
C SER A 101 10.07 2.50 -3.51
N ASP A 102 10.24 3.39 -2.54
CA ASP A 102 10.63 4.78 -2.75
C ASP A 102 12.14 4.88 -2.98
N LEU A 103 12.53 5.56 -4.06
CA LEU A 103 13.92 5.64 -4.52
C LEU A 103 14.58 6.96 -4.12
N ASN A 104 13.90 7.86 -3.40
CA ASN A 104 14.43 9.17 -3.04
C ASN A 104 15.54 9.11 -2.00
N CYS A 105 15.60 8.03 -1.21
CA CYS A 105 16.64 7.81 -0.20
C CYS A 105 17.96 7.25 -0.78
N LEU A 106 18.07 6.99 -2.08
CA LEU A 106 19.26 6.35 -2.69
C LEU A 106 20.56 7.11 -2.39
N SER A 107 20.55 8.44 -2.56
CA SER A 107 21.72 9.28 -2.28
C SER A 107 22.11 9.27 -0.80
N LEU A 108 21.11 9.31 0.08
CA LEU A 108 21.30 9.27 1.53
C LEU A 108 21.90 7.93 2.00
N LEU A 109 21.51 6.82 1.36
CA LEU A 109 22.01 5.49 1.68
C LEU A 109 23.27 5.08 0.90
N ASN A 110 23.83 5.97 0.05
CA ASN A 110 24.94 5.67 -0.85
C ASN A 110 24.68 4.46 -1.77
N GLN A 111 23.44 4.35 -2.25
CA GLN A 111 22.97 3.24 -3.07
C GLN A 111 22.61 3.69 -4.49
N LYS A 112 22.69 2.75 -5.44
CA LYS A 112 22.34 2.95 -6.84
C LYS A 112 21.21 2.02 -7.26
N PHE A 113 20.41 2.47 -8.23
CA PHE A 113 19.30 1.71 -8.79
C PHE A 113 19.30 1.86 -10.32
N GLU A 114 19.29 0.73 -11.03
CA GLU A 114 19.36 0.66 -12.49
C GLU A 114 18.06 0.14 -13.14
N GLY A 115 17.01 -0.10 -12.34
CA GLY A 115 15.73 -0.61 -12.84
C GLY A 115 14.78 0.46 -13.39
N ASN A 116 13.55 0.03 -13.69
CA ASN A 116 12.51 0.92 -14.16
C ASN A 116 11.92 1.75 -13.02
N LYS A 117 11.69 3.05 -13.29
CA LYS A 117 11.12 4.01 -12.34
C LYS A 117 9.75 4.49 -12.80
N ILE A 118 8.92 4.88 -11.86
CA ILE A 118 7.65 5.58 -12.10
C ILE A 118 7.54 6.79 -11.17
N SER A 119 6.98 7.88 -11.67
CA SER A 119 6.73 9.12 -10.92
C SER A 119 5.54 9.88 -11.51
N GLY A 120 5.02 10.82 -10.72
CA GLY A 120 3.91 11.68 -11.13
C GLY A 120 2.55 10.96 -11.24
N LYS A 121 1.54 11.70 -11.70
CA LYS A 121 0.17 11.19 -11.85
C LYS A 121 -0.04 10.53 -13.22
N SER A 122 -0.55 9.31 -13.20
CA SER A 122 -0.94 8.55 -14.40
C SER A 122 -2.42 8.73 -14.72
N LYS A 123 -2.84 8.36 -15.94
CA LYS A 123 -4.27 8.38 -16.31
C LYS A 123 -5.05 7.32 -15.52
N LYS A 124 -6.34 7.55 -15.25
CA LYS A 124 -7.23 6.61 -14.56
C LYS A 124 -7.21 5.19 -15.15
N THR A 125 -7.05 5.07 -16.47
CA THR A 125 -6.93 3.78 -17.17
C THR A 125 -5.78 2.90 -16.67
N ASN A 126 -4.69 3.51 -16.20
CA ASN A 126 -3.50 2.80 -15.70
C ASN A 126 -3.72 2.15 -14.33
N ILE A 127 -4.76 2.55 -13.58
CA ILE A 127 -5.13 1.93 -12.30
C ILE A 127 -5.35 0.43 -12.50
N ILE A 128 -6.10 0.05 -13.54
CA ILE A 128 -6.41 -1.35 -13.83
C ILE A 128 -5.17 -2.10 -14.33
N GLU A 129 -4.37 -1.49 -15.20
CA GLU A 129 -3.11 -2.08 -15.67
C GLU A 129 -2.15 -2.37 -14.52
N THR A 130 -2.06 -1.44 -13.57
CA THR A 130 -1.23 -1.58 -12.37
C THR A 130 -1.80 -2.65 -11.42
N ALA A 131 -3.12 -2.72 -11.28
CA ALA A 131 -3.80 -3.74 -10.47
C ALA A 131 -3.47 -5.16 -10.94
N PHE A 132 -3.35 -5.36 -12.26
CA PHE A 132 -2.96 -6.66 -12.84
C PHE A 132 -1.55 -7.12 -12.45
N LEU A 133 -0.63 -6.21 -12.10
CA LEU A 133 0.72 -6.57 -11.63
C LEU A 133 0.68 -7.36 -10.31
N TYR A 134 -0.39 -7.18 -9.52
CA TYR A 134 -0.59 -7.90 -8.27
C TYR A 134 -1.44 -9.16 -8.43
N LEU A 135 -1.92 -9.51 -9.63
CA LEU A 135 -2.80 -10.67 -9.81
C LEU A 135 -2.12 -11.95 -9.29
N ASN A 136 -2.83 -12.71 -8.46
CA ASN A 136 -2.35 -13.88 -7.71
C ASN A 136 -1.37 -13.59 -6.56
N ALA A 137 -1.03 -12.34 -6.24
CA ALA A 137 -0.32 -12.04 -4.99
C ALA A 137 -1.10 -12.62 -3.80
N PRO A 138 -0.46 -13.38 -2.90
CA PRO A 138 -1.15 -14.02 -1.80
C PRO A 138 -1.69 -12.99 -0.82
N TYR A 139 -2.82 -13.30 -0.19
CA TYR A 139 -3.35 -12.44 0.86
C TYR A 139 -2.45 -12.50 2.09
N LEU A 140 -2.02 -11.33 2.57
CA LEU A 140 -1.26 -11.19 3.81
C LEU A 140 -1.80 -9.97 4.56
N TRP A 141 -2.41 -10.20 5.72
CA TRP A 141 -2.88 -9.14 6.60
C TRP A 141 -1.74 -8.17 6.94
N GLY A 142 -1.96 -6.87 6.77
CA GLY A 142 -0.93 -5.83 6.92
C GLY A 142 -0.02 -5.67 5.70
N GLY A 143 -0.13 -6.51 4.66
CA GLY A 143 0.78 -6.53 3.53
C GLY A 143 0.59 -5.38 2.52
N LYS A 144 1.69 -4.93 1.91
CA LYS A 144 1.75 -3.90 0.85
C LYS A 144 2.64 -4.29 -0.34
N SER A 145 2.97 -5.57 -0.52
CA SER A 145 3.93 -6.00 -1.55
C SER A 145 3.38 -7.10 -2.46
N PRO A 146 3.96 -7.33 -3.65
CA PRO A 146 3.56 -8.44 -4.52
C PRO A 146 3.69 -9.84 -3.88
N PHE A 147 4.46 -9.97 -2.80
CA PHE A 147 4.67 -11.23 -2.07
C PHE A 147 3.64 -11.49 -0.97
N GLY A 148 2.76 -10.52 -0.71
CA GLY A 148 1.81 -10.56 0.38
C GLY A 148 1.14 -9.21 0.52
N ILE A 149 -0.17 -9.17 0.29
CA ILE A 149 -0.94 -7.93 0.27
C ILE A 149 -2.35 -8.14 0.82
N ASP A 150 -2.86 -7.20 1.61
CA ASP A 150 -4.26 -7.20 2.03
C ASP A 150 -5.12 -6.31 1.11
N CYS A 151 -6.41 -6.22 1.41
CA CYS A 151 -7.37 -5.52 0.55
C CYS A 151 -7.08 -4.04 0.40
N SER A 152 -6.79 -3.33 1.51
CA SER A 152 -6.53 -1.90 1.48
C SER A 152 -5.07 -1.55 1.15
N GLY A 153 -4.12 -2.43 1.45
CA GLY A 153 -2.74 -2.34 0.97
C GLY A 153 -2.68 -2.49 -0.54
N PHE A 154 -3.51 -3.36 -1.12
CA PHE A 154 -3.64 -3.53 -2.57
C PHE A 154 -4.12 -2.25 -3.24
N THR A 155 -5.24 -1.68 -2.79
CA THR A 155 -5.75 -0.42 -3.35
C THR A 155 -4.77 0.73 -3.12
N GLN A 156 -4.17 0.83 -1.92
CA GLN A 156 -3.18 1.86 -1.60
C GLN A 156 -1.99 1.80 -2.55
N MET A 157 -1.41 0.62 -2.78
CA MET A 157 -0.25 0.47 -3.65
C MET A 157 -0.57 0.71 -5.12
N VAL A 158 -1.73 0.25 -5.61
CA VAL A 158 -2.17 0.52 -6.99
C VAL A 158 -2.31 2.02 -7.21
N TYR A 159 -2.94 2.75 -6.29
CA TYR A 159 -3.09 4.20 -6.40
C TYR A 159 -1.76 4.93 -6.22
N LYS A 160 -0.91 4.52 -5.25
CA LYS A 160 0.43 5.09 -5.01
C LYS A 160 1.29 5.04 -6.27
N LEU A 161 1.32 3.89 -6.94
CA LEU A 161 2.06 3.69 -8.20
C LEU A 161 1.53 4.54 -9.36
N ASN A 162 0.28 5.01 -9.28
CA ASN A 162 -0.33 5.91 -10.26
C ASN A 162 -0.29 7.39 -9.83
N GLY A 163 0.41 7.72 -8.73
CA GLY A 163 0.59 9.09 -8.23
C GLY A 163 -0.58 9.63 -7.42
N TYR A 164 -1.45 8.76 -6.92
CA TYR A 164 -2.62 9.13 -6.11
C TYR A 164 -2.49 8.60 -4.68
N HIS A 165 -2.83 9.45 -3.72
CA HIS A 165 -2.67 9.14 -2.30
C HIS A 165 -3.93 8.47 -1.72
N LEU A 166 -3.72 7.34 -1.04
CA LEU A 166 -4.75 6.67 -0.24
C LEU A 166 -4.24 6.37 1.17
N LEU A 167 -5.15 6.49 2.14
CA LEU A 167 -4.94 6.06 3.51
C LEU A 167 -4.81 4.53 3.59
N ARG A 168 -4.29 4.01 4.70
CA ARG A 168 -3.88 2.60 4.81
C ARG A 168 -5.05 1.64 4.98
N ASP A 169 -6.04 1.99 5.80
CA ASP A 169 -7.14 1.09 6.16
C ASP A 169 -8.33 1.25 5.22
N ALA A 170 -9.07 0.17 4.96
CA ALA A 170 -10.28 0.23 4.13
C ALA A 170 -11.31 1.23 4.67
N SER A 171 -11.50 1.26 5.99
CA SER A 171 -12.37 2.22 6.66
C SER A 171 -11.95 3.68 6.42
N GLN A 172 -10.65 3.96 6.49
CA GLN A 172 -10.09 5.28 6.23
C GLN A 172 -10.20 5.67 4.74
N GLN A 173 -9.88 4.75 3.83
CA GLN A 173 -10.04 4.95 2.38
C GLN A 173 -11.50 5.28 2.01
N SER A 174 -12.47 4.67 2.70
CA SER A 174 -13.90 4.94 2.48
C SER A 174 -14.33 6.36 2.85
N THR A 175 -13.46 7.14 3.50
CA THR A 175 -13.69 8.57 3.78
C THR A 175 -13.17 9.47 2.66
N GLN A 176 -12.40 8.94 1.71
CA GLN A 176 -11.82 9.68 0.60
C GLN A 176 -12.70 9.65 -0.66
N GLY A 177 -12.58 10.71 -1.47
CA GLY A 177 -13.29 10.83 -2.75
C GLY A 177 -14.80 11.08 -2.62
N THR A 178 -15.48 11.02 -3.76
CA THR A 178 -16.91 11.31 -3.87
C THR A 178 -17.71 10.01 -3.82
N ALA A 179 -18.77 9.98 -3.01
CA ALA A 179 -19.69 8.83 -2.98
C ALA A 179 -20.53 8.78 -4.25
N LEU A 180 -20.64 7.59 -4.84
CA LEU A 180 -21.57 7.30 -5.93
C LEU A 180 -22.80 6.59 -5.37
N SER A 181 -23.96 6.88 -5.95
CA SER A 181 -25.24 6.35 -5.44
C SER A 181 -25.54 4.98 -6.04
N PHE A 182 -25.11 4.75 -7.27
CA PHE A 182 -25.44 3.55 -8.04
C PHE A 182 -24.18 2.92 -8.65
N ILE A 183 -24.19 1.60 -8.81
CA ILE A 183 -23.07 0.88 -9.43
C ILE A 183 -22.91 1.24 -10.90
N GLU A 184 -24.00 1.61 -11.57
CA GLU A 184 -24.05 2.02 -12.97
C GLU A 184 -23.34 3.37 -13.20
N GLU A 185 -23.15 4.17 -12.16
CA GLU A 185 -22.36 5.42 -12.21
C GLU A 185 -20.86 5.17 -12.11
N SER A 186 -20.46 3.96 -11.70
CA SER A 186 -19.06 3.64 -11.45
C SER A 186 -18.26 3.46 -12.73
N GLU A 187 -17.00 3.86 -12.66
CA GLU A 187 -16.03 3.72 -13.75
C GLU A 187 -14.90 2.77 -13.32
N PRO A 188 -14.24 2.10 -14.29
CA PRO A 188 -13.05 1.33 -14.00
C PRO A 188 -12.01 2.17 -13.25
N GLY A 189 -11.54 1.64 -12.13
CA GLY A 189 -10.62 2.29 -11.22
C GLY A 189 -11.27 2.85 -9.96
N ASP A 190 -12.60 3.03 -9.92
CA ASP A 190 -13.29 3.44 -8.69
C ASP A 190 -13.20 2.35 -7.60
N LEU A 191 -13.39 2.73 -6.34
CA LEU A 191 -13.29 1.81 -5.21
C LEU A 191 -14.67 1.40 -4.71
N ALA A 192 -14.89 0.10 -4.55
CA ALA A 192 -16.05 -0.45 -3.85
C ALA A 192 -15.65 -0.87 -2.43
N PHE A 193 -16.44 -0.46 -1.44
CA PHE A 193 -16.24 -0.77 -0.03
C PHE A 193 -17.36 -1.64 0.50
N PHE A 194 -16.99 -2.57 1.38
CA PHE A 194 -17.88 -3.61 1.88
C PHE A 194 -17.84 -3.66 3.41
N ASP A 195 -19.01 -3.88 4.00
CA ASP A 195 -19.18 -3.86 5.44
C ASP A 195 -19.46 -5.24 6.05
N ASN A 196 -19.25 -5.34 7.35
CA ASN A 196 -19.66 -6.49 8.16
C ASN A 196 -21.13 -6.36 8.59
N ALA A 197 -21.63 -7.31 9.40
CA ALA A 197 -23.00 -7.27 9.92
C ALA A 197 -23.27 -6.04 10.81
N GLU A 198 -22.24 -5.49 11.45
CA GLU A 198 -22.29 -4.33 12.35
C GLU A 198 -22.24 -2.99 11.58
N GLY A 199 -21.94 -3.03 10.28
CA GLY A 199 -21.87 -1.85 9.40
C GLY A 199 -20.47 -1.25 9.27
N ASP A 200 -19.44 -1.87 9.84
CA ASP A 200 -18.06 -1.43 9.72
C ASP A 200 -17.47 -1.86 8.39
N ILE A 201 -16.75 -0.94 7.73
CA ILE A 201 -16.02 -1.24 6.49
C ILE A 201 -14.85 -2.18 6.80
N ILE A 202 -14.90 -3.39 6.27
CA ILE A 202 -13.90 -4.45 6.48
C ILE A 202 -13.14 -4.82 5.21
N HIS A 203 -13.62 -4.40 4.03
CA HIS A 203 -13.03 -4.81 2.77
C HIS A 203 -13.18 -3.73 1.69
N VAL A 204 -12.25 -3.73 0.74
CA VAL A 204 -12.21 -2.82 -0.42
C VAL A 204 -11.70 -3.55 -1.66
N GLY A 205 -12.18 -3.14 -2.83
CA GLY A 205 -11.67 -3.58 -4.13
C GLY A 205 -11.80 -2.52 -5.20
N ILE A 206 -11.14 -2.75 -6.34
CA ILE A 206 -11.11 -1.82 -7.48
C ILE A 206 -12.11 -2.30 -8.52
N ILE A 207 -13.08 -1.44 -8.84
CA ILE A 207 -14.09 -1.69 -9.87
C ILE A 207 -13.43 -1.77 -11.25
N MET A 208 -13.85 -2.75 -12.03
CA MET A 208 -13.45 -2.96 -13.41
C MET A 208 -14.66 -2.79 -14.35
N LYS A 209 -14.42 -2.85 -15.66
CA LYS A 209 -15.51 -2.89 -16.65
C LYS A 209 -16.42 -4.09 -16.43
N ASP A 210 -17.63 -4.02 -16.96
CA ASP A 210 -18.58 -5.13 -17.08
C ASP A 210 -18.93 -5.80 -15.74
N ASN A 211 -19.01 -5.00 -14.66
CA ASN A 211 -19.37 -5.46 -13.31
C ASN A 211 -18.39 -6.51 -12.75
N TYR A 212 -17.11 -6.32 -13.02
CA TYR A 212 -16.02 -7.06 -12.38
C TYR A 212 -15.36 -6.21 -11.30
N ILE A 213 -14.72 -6.88 -10.35
CA ILE A 213 -13.92 -6.25 -9.30
C ILE A 213 -12.64 -7.04 -9.09
N ILE A 214 -11.50 -6.34 -9.01
CA ILE A 214 -10.24 -6.91 -8.58
C ILE A 214 -9.99 -6.57 -7.12
N HIS A 215 -9.69 -7.57 -6.29
CA HIS A 215 -9.53 -7.42 -4.84
C HIS A 215 -8.65 -8.51 -4.25
N ALA A 216 -8.10 -8.28 -3.05
CA ALA A 216 -7.33 -9.28 -2.32
C ALA A 216 -8.23 -10.07 -1.35
N HIS A 217 -8.52 -11.33 -1.66
CA HIS A 217 -9.28 -12.25 -0.80
C HIS A 217 -8.76 -13.67 -0.97
N GLY A 218 -7.93 -14.13 -0.02
CA GLY A 218 -7.08 -15.32 -0.14
C GLY A 218 -5.88 -15.11 -1.08
N LYS A 219 -6.11 -14.45 -2.22
CA LYS A 219 -5.13 -13.85 -3.11
C LYS A 219 -5.76 -12.68 -3.85
N VAL A 220 -4.97 -11.87 -4.53
CA VAL A 220 -5.51 -10.92 -5.50
C VAL A 220 -6.17 -11.70 -6.64
N ARG A 221 -7.48 -11.49 -6.80
CA ARG A 221 -8.34 -12.20 -7.75
C ARG A 221 -9.39 -11.25 -8.33
N ILE A 222 -10.03 -11.71 -9.39
CA ILE A 222 -11.12 -11.01 -10.06
C ILE A 222 -12.39 -11.81 -9.82
N ASP A 223 -13.40 -11.15 -9.26
CA ASP A 223 -14.73 -11.71 -9.02
C ASP A 223 -15.81 -10.79 -9.64
N ARG A 224 -17.06 -11.23 -9.63
CA ARG A 224 -18.21 -10.43 -10.10
C ARG A 224 -18.67 -9.49 -8.99
N LEU A 225 -19.15 -8.31 -9.39
CA LEU A 225 -19.74 -7.32 -8.51
C LEU A 225 -21.18 -7.04 -8.93
N ASP A 226 -22.10 -6.99 -7.98
CA ASP A 226 -23.45 -6.51 -8.20
C ASP A 226 -23.91 -5.61 -7.03
N HIS A 227 -25.19 -5.24 -7.03
CA HIS A 227 -25.81 -4.40 -6.01
C HIS A 227 -25.78 -5.02 -4.61
N SER A 228 -25.69 -6.36 -4.51
CA SER A 228 -25.58 -7.06 -3.22
C SER A 228 -24.12 -7.13 -2.75
N GLY A 229 -23.18 -7.29 -3.69
CA GLY A 229 -21.75 -7.13 -3.47
C GLY A 229 -20.89 -8.11 -4.26
N ILE A 230 -19.82 -8.65 -3.67
CA ILE A 230 -18.90 -9.53 -4.41
C ILE A 230 -19.47 -10.94 -4.49
N TYR A 231 -19.74 -11.39 -5.71
CA TYR A 231 -20.16 -12.75 -6.01
C TYR A 231 -18.96 -13.61 -6.41
N ASN A 232 -18.66 -14.61 -5.57
CA ASN A 232 -17.59 -15.54 -5.83
C ASN A 232 -18.13 -16.73 -6.64
N ILE A 233 -17.68 -16.83 -7.90
CA ILE A 233 -18.16 -17.85 -8.83
C ILE A 233 -17.77 -19.26 -8.36
N ASP A 234 -16.56 -19.44 -7.83
CA ASP A 234 -16.06 -20.76 -7.40
C ASP A 234 -16.90 -21.35 -6.26
N LYS A 235 -17.40 -20.49 -5.37
CA LYS A 235 -18.21 -20.87 -4.19
C LYS A 235 -19.70 -20.68 -4.40
N ASN A 236 -20.12 -20.10 -5.53
CA ASN A 236 -21.50 -19.80 -5.87
C ASN A 236 -22.23 -19.00 -4.77
N THR A 237 -21.57 -17.99 -4.20
CA THR A 237 -22.07 -17.24 -3.02
C THR A 237 -21.55 -15.81 -2.96
N HIS A 238 -22.33 -14.93 -2.32
CA HIS A 238 -21.88 -13.58 -1.97
C HIS A 238 -20.94 -13.64 -0.78
N THR A 239 -19.76 -13.04 -0.96
CA THR A 239 -18.71 -13.05 0.07
C THR A 239 -18.64 -11.74 0.86
N HIS A 240 -19.05 -10.64 0.24
CA HIS A 240 -18.94 -9.30 0.82
C HIS A 240 -20.19 -8.50 0.46
N ARG A 241 -20.72 -7.73 1.42
CA ARG A 241 -21.91 -6.89 1.23
C ARG A 241 -21.50 -5.48 0.81
N LEU A 242 -21.96 -5.01 -0.34
CA LEU A 242 -21.61 -3.69 -0.85
C LEU A 242 -22.20 -2.60 0.05
N ARG A 243 -21.36 -1.63 0.46
CA ARG A 243 -21.76 -0.52 1.33
C ARG A 243 -21.72 0.83 0.61
N VAL A 244 -20.62 1.14 -0.06
CA VAL A 244 -20.45 2.41 -0.76
C VAL A 244 -19.42 2.28 -1.87
N ILE A 245 -19.63 3.04 -2.94
CA ILE A 245 -18.66 3.21 -4.02
C ILE A 245 -18.07 4.61 -3.94
N LYS A 246 -16.75 4.74 -4.11
CA LYS A 246 -16.05 6.01 -4.14
C LYS A 246 -15.32 6.23 -5.45
N LYS A 247 -15.57 7.40 -6.04
CA LYS A 247 -14.75 7.96 -7.10
C LYS A 247 -13.63 8.79 -6.48
N ILE A 248 -12.40 8.28 -6.56
CA ILE A 248 -11.20 8.93 -6.00
C ILE A 248 -10.63 9.96 -6.98
N ILE A 249 -10.71 9.68 -8.29
CA ILE A 249 -10.18 10.50 -9.39
C ILE A 249 -11.18 10.67 -10.52
#